data_AF-A0A924X6D5-F1
#
_entry.id   AF-A0A924X6D5-F1
#
_cell.length_a   1.000
_cell.length_b   1.000
_cell.length_c   1.000
_cell.angle_alpha   90.00
_cell.angle_beta   90.00
_cell.angle_gamma   90.00
#
_symmetry.space_group_name_H-M   'P 1'
#
loop_
_entity.id
_entity.type
_entity.pdbx_description
1 polymer ?
#
loop_
_entity_poly.entity_id
_entity_poly.type
_entity_poly.pdbx_seq_one_letter_code
_entity_poly.pdbx_strand_id
1 'polypeptide(L)'
;MTGWEDLLDEAEGLWQEGRHHDALQACDRAALQGEDARYYAAIMRGDILLELGDAPGALSSFESVADPDVADPDVDLSRGVALFELGRFAEAENALRSAQRGDANLAEAHYTLGLIAELQGTGAEAEHFRQARKLDAELYAPRPQIGREEFEKIVEEALESLPDRVAGVVRNVPVLVAELPHPDDLRLADPPLSPRSLGLFVGLPPRAISSLDAPAIEQPTILLFKRNLERACRDRDELVREVNLTVVHEVGHALGLSEEDLEERGLQ
;
A
#
# COMPACT_ATOMS: atom_id res chain seq x y z
N MET A 1 27.64 2.21 28.09
CA MET A 1 26.22 1.92 27.81
C MET A 1 25.99 2.47 26.42
N THR A 2 25.46 1.65 25.51
CA THR A 2 25.10 2.06 24.15
C THR A 2 24.04 3.15 24.21
N GLY A 3 24.24 4.28 23.52
CA GLY A 3 23.26 5.37 23.49
C GLY A 3 22.01 4.97 22.72
N TRP A 4 20.93 5.75 22.84
CA TRP A 4 19.72 5.48 22.06
C TRP A 4 19.92 5.78 20.57
N GLU A 5 20.77 6.76 20.23
CA GLU A 5 21.19 7.04 18.85
C GLU A 5 21.85 5.80 18.23
N ASP A 6 22.84 5.20 18.91
CA ASP A 6 23.49 3.96 18.47
C ASP A 6 22.49 2.79 18.28
N LEU A 7 21.44 2.71 19.11
CA LEU A 7 20.40 1.68 18.99
C LEU A 7 19.47 1.93 17.81
N LEU A 8 19.22 3.18 17.45
CA LEU A 8 18.44 3.54 16.27
C LEU A 8 19.24 3.33 14.99
N ASP A 9 20.54 3.63 15.00
CA ASP A 9 21.45 3.27 13.90
C ASP A 9 21.51 1.74 13.72
N GLU A 10 21.53 0.97 14.82
CA GLU A 10 21.41 -0.48 14.80
C GLU A 10 20.07 -0.92 14.20
N ALA A 11 18.96 -0.32 14.63
CA ALA A 11 17.62 -0.63 14.12
C ALA A 11 17.51 -0.37 12.61
N GLU A 12 18.00 0.77 12.12
CA GLU A 12 18.02 1.11 10.71
C GLU A 12 18.86 0.11 9.90
N GLY A 13 20.05 -0.24 10.39
CA GLY A 13 20.89 -1.25 9.73
C GLY A 13 20.21 -2.62 9.64
N LEU A 14 19.59 -3.06 10.75
CA LEU A 14 18.82 -4.32 10.78
C LEU A 14 17.62 -4.29 9.83
N TRP A 15 16.95 -3.15 9.74
CA TRP A 15 15.84 -2.95 8.82
C TRP A 15 16.29 -3.07 7.36
N GLN A 16 17.38 -2.41 6.98
CA GLN A 16 17.96 -2.52 5.63
C GLN A 16 18.42 -3.95 5.29
N GLU A 17 18.77 -4.76 6.29
CA GLU A 17 19.09 -6.19 6.14
C GLU A 17 17.85 -7.10 6.06
N GLY A 18 16.63 -6.56 6.17
CA GLY A 18 15.37 -7.32 6.24
C GLY A 18 15.14 -8.01 7.58
N ARG A 19 15.96 -7.71 8.60
CA ARG A 19 15.85 -8.29 9.95
C ARG A 19 14.87 -7.49 10.81
N HIS A 20 13.63 -7.34 10.32
CA HIS A 20 12.64 -6.44 10.89
C HIS A 20 12.33 -6.74 12.36
N HIS A 21 12.28 -8.01 12.78
CA HIS A 21 12.06 -8.35 14.18
C HIS A 21 13.16 -7.83 15.11
N ASP A 22 14.42 -7.96 14.69
CA ASP A 22 15.56 -7.46 15.47
C ASP A 22 15.59 -5.93 15.47
N ALA A 23 15.23 -5.29 14.34
CA ALA A 23 15.10 -3.85 14.24
C ALA A 23 14.06 -3.30 15.23
N LEU A 24 12.88 -3.94 15.31
CA LEU A 24 11.83 -3.58 16.28
C LEU A 24 12.31 -3.73 17.73
N GLN A 25 13.08 -4.79 18.04
CA GLN A 25 13.68 -4.94 19.38
C GLN A 25 14.71 -3.85 19.69
N ALA A 26 15.44 -3.35 18.69
CA ALA A 26 16.36 -2.23 18.85
C ALA A 26 15.60 -0.92 19.14
N CYS A 27 14.50 -0.64 18.43
CA CYS A 27 13.59 0.47 18.73
C CYS A 27 13.05 0.39 20.18
N ASP A 28 12.57 -0.79 20.61
CA ASP A 28 12.05 -0.98 21.97
C ASP A 28 13.12 -0.68 23.04
N ARG A 29 14.37 -1.07 22.80
CA ARG A 29 15.49 -0.75 23.70
C ARG A 29 15.81 0.76 23.70
N ALA A 30 15.76 1.43 22.55
CA ALA A 30 16.00 2.86 22.43
C ALA A 30 14.93 3.67 23.20
N ALA A 31 13.66 3.30 23.05
CA ALA A 31 12.52 3.97 23.68
C ALA A 31 12.57 4.01 25.22
N LEU A 32 13.36 3.12 25.85
CA LEU A 32 13.56 3.07 27.30
C LEU A 32 14.57 4.10 27.82
N GLN A 33 15.29 4.82 26.95
CA GLN A 33 16.38 5.71 27.35
C GLN A 33 15.98 7.18 27.56
N GLY A 34 14.71 7.55 27.31
CA GLY A 34 14.23 8.92 27.55
C GLY A 34 13.02 9.29 26.70
N GLU A 35 12.51 10.51 26.87
CA GLU A 35 11.39 11.04 26.09
C GLU A 35 11.78 11.29 24.63
N ASP A 36 12.91 11.97 24.39
CA ASP A 36 13.44 12.18 23.04
C ASP A 36 13.67 10.85 22.31
N ALA A 37 14.26 9.87 23.00
CA ALA A 37 14.51 8.54 22.43
C ALA A 37 13.19 7.81 22.08
N ARG A 38 12.15 7.97 22.92
CA ARG A 38 10.84 7.38 22.67
C ARG A 38 10.19 7.95 21.41
N TYR A 39 10.35 9.25 21.16
CA TYR A 39 9.87 9.89 19.94
C TYR A 39 10.46 9.23 18.69
N TYR A 40 11.79 9.25 18.54
CA TYR A 40 12.44 8.71 17.34
C TYR A 40 12.25 7.20 17.20
N ALA A 41 12.25 6.46 18.31
CA ALA A 41 11.97 5.03 18.28
C ALA A 41 10.53 4.73 17.85
N ALA A 42 9.55 5.54 18.24
CA ALA A 42 8.16 5.36 17.84
C ALA A 42 7.95 5.62 16.35
N ILE A 43 8.60 6.65 15.79
CA ILE A 43 8.61 6.95 14.36
C ILE A 43 9.20 5.76 13.58
N MET A 44 10.45 5.38 13.88
CA MET A 44 11.13 4.28 13.18
C MET A 44 10.38 2.95 13.31
N ARG A 45 9.87 2.64 14.50
CA ARG A 45 9.03 1.44 14.73
C ARG A 45 7.78 1.48 13.85
N GLY A 46 7.12 2.63 13.73
CA GLY A 46 5.92 2.76 12.91
C GLY A 46 6.21 2.58 11.42
N ASP A 47 7.31 3.13 10.92
CA ASP A 47 7.71 2.99 9.51
C ASP A 47 8.04 1.53 9.16
N ILE A 48 8.79 0.83 10.03
CA ILE A 48 9.05 -0.61 9.87
C ILE A 48 7.73 -1.40 9.83
N LEU A 49 6.77 -1.05 10.68
CA LEU A 49 5.47 -1.75 10.72
C LEU A 49 4.61 -1.46 9.49
N LEU A 50 4.67 -0.26 8.92
CA LEU A 50 4.01 0.04 7.65
C LEU A 50 4.60 -0.78 6.51
N GLU A 51 5.93 -0.94 6.44
CA GLU A 51 6.58 -1.80 5.45
C GLU A 51 6.15 -3.27 5.58
N LEU A 52 5.97 -3.74 6.82
CA LEU A 52 5.46 -5.08 7.11
C LEU A 52 3.94 -5.24 6.89
N GLY A 53 3.23 -4.17 6.51
CA GLY A 53 1.78 -4.17 6.36
C GLY A 53 0.98 -4.13 7.68
N ASP A 54 1.64 -4.01 8.84
CA ASP A 54 0.99 -3.83 10.15
C ASP A 54 0.63 -2.35 10.39
N ALA A 55 -0.27 -1.83 9.56
CA ALA A 55 -0.79 -0.47 9.71
C ALA A 55 -1.46 -0.21 11.08
N PRO A 56 -2.17 -1.16 11.73
CA PRO A 56 -2.65 -0.98 13.10
C PRO A 56 -1.52 -0.76 14.11
N GLY A 57 -0.47 -1.60 14.05
CA GLY A 57 0.70 -1.49 14.90
C GLY A 57 1.47 -0.19 14.68
N ALA A 58 1.59 0.24 13.42
CA ALA A 58 2.21 1.50 13.04
C ALA A 58 1.44 2.71 13.60
N LEU A 59 0.11 2.74 13.41
CA LEU A 59 -0.72 3.81 13.95
C LEU A 59 -0.60 3.91 15.48
N SER A 60 -0.62 2.77 16.19
CA SER A 60 -0.42 2.75 17.64
C SER A 60 0.95 3.27 18.05
N SER A 61 1.98 3.03 17.23
CA SER A 61 3.34 3.55 17.43
C SER A 61 3.34 5.08 17.39
N PHE A 62 2.81 5.67 16.31
CA PHE A 62 2.77 7.12 16.14
C PHE A 62 1.87 7.82 17.17
N GLU A 63 0.73 7.22 17.52
CA GLU A 63 -0.18 7.76 18.54
C GLU A 63 0.42 7.74 19.95
N SER A 64 1.41 6.88 20.22
CA SER A 64 2.07 6.82 21.53
C SER A 64 2.93 8.06 21.86
N VAL A 65 3.28 8.84 20.84
CA VAL A 65 4.10 10.05 20.94
C VAL A 65 3.39 11.31 20.44
N ALA A 66 2.14 11.17 19.98
CA ALA A 66 1.31 12.30 19.56
C ALA A 66 0.83 13.10 20.77
N ASP A 67 1.04 14.41 20.74
CA ASP A 67 0.47 15.35 21.70
C ASP A 67 -0.74 16.07 21.07
N PRO A 68 -1.96 15.96 21.63
CA PRO A 68 -3.13 16.63 21.06
C PRO A 68 -3.06 18.17 21.16
N ASP A 69 -2.22 18.71 22.04
CA ASP A 69 -2.07 20.16 22.25
C ASP A 69 -0.91 20.74 21.44
N VAL A 70 0.02 19.90 20.94
CA VAL A 70 1.19 20.32 20.16
C VAL A 70 1.18 19.60 18.81
N ALA A 71 0.91 20.35 17.74
CA ALA A 71 0.99 19.82 16.39
C ALA A 71 2.44 19.47 16.02
N ASP A 72 2.67 18.19 15.75
CA ASP A 72 3.92 17.66 15.21
C ASP A 72 3.68 17.21 13.76
N PRO A 73 4.26 17.90 12.76
CA PRO A 73 4.00 17.61 11.35
C PRO A 73 4.42 16.21 10.93
N ASP A 74 5.50 15.68 11.49
CA ASP A 74 6.06 14.38 11.12
C ASP A 74 5.18 13.27 11.70
N VAL A 75 4.77 13.40 12.97
CA VAL A 75 3.82 12.46 13.59
C VAL A 75 2.46 12.50 12.88
N ASP A 76 1.94 13.68 12.56
CA ASP A 76 0.65 13.81 11.86
C ASP A 76 0.72 13.26 10.43
N LEU A 77 1.86 13.40 9.74
CA LEU A 77 2.09 12.77 8.43
C LEU A 77 2.04 11.25 8.55
N SER A 78 2.86 10.66 9.43
CA SER A 78 2.96 9.21 9.60
C SER A 78 1.63 8.60 10.06
N ARG A 79 0.91 9.25 10.99
CA ARG A 79 -0.47 8.87 11.35
C ARG A 79 -1.41 8.92 10.17
N GLY A 80 -1.33 9.98 9.35
CA GLY A 80 -2.12 10.14 8.15
C GLY A 80 -1.91 9.01 7.13
N VAL A 81 -0.66 8.59 6.93
CA VAL A 81 -0.30 7.47 6.07
C VAL A 81 -0.84 6.14 6.64
N ALA A 82 -0.64 5.86 7.93
CA ALA A 82 -1.18 4.65 8.55
C ALA A 82 -2.71 4.58 8.52
N LEU A 83 -3.39 5.71 8.74
CA LEU A 83 -4.85 5.80 8.63
C LEU A 83 -5.33 5.58 7.19
N PHE A 84 -4.56 6.02 6.20
CA PHE A 84 -4.83 5.74 4.80
C PHE A 84 -4.72 4.25 4.51
N GLU A 85 -3.64 3.58 4.98
CA GLU A 85 -3.48 2.13 4.82
C GLU A 85 -4.62 1.33 5.46
N LEU A 86 -5.22 1.85 6.53
CA LEU A 86 -6.40 1.26 7.19
C LEU A 86 -7.74 1.59 6.49
N GLY A 87 -7.73 2.34 5.39
CA GLY A 87 -8.93 2.79 4.70
C GLY A 87 -9.79 3.80 5.50
N ARG A 88 -9.21 4.43 6.54
CA ARG A 88 -9.83 5.45 7.41
C ARG A 88 -9.64 6.85 6.81
N PHE A 89 -10.11 7.04 5.57
CA PHE A 89 -9.79 8.20 4.74
C PHE A 89 -10.11 9.57 5.33
N ALA A 90 -11.23 9.70 6.04
CA ALA A 90 -11.60 10.98 6.66
C ALA A 90 -10.63 11.37 7.79
N GLU A 91 -10.16 10.39 8.56
CA GLU A 91 -9.19 10.62 9.64
C GLU A 91 -7.80 10.85 9.07
N ALA A 92 -7.43 10.09 8.03
CA ALA A 92 -6.20 10.29 7.28
C ALA A 92 -6.13 11.72 6.72
N GLU A 93 -7.18 12.21 6.06
CA GLU A 93 -7.24 13.56 5.52
C GLU A 93 -7.06 14.62 6.61
N ASN A 94 -7.70 14.46 7.77
CA ASN A 94 -7.54 15.39 8.88
C ASN A 94 -6.11 15.44 9.40
N ALA A 95 -5.46 14.27 9.57
CA ALA A 95 -4.07 14.19 10.02
C ALA A 95 -3.11 14.80 8.99
N LEU A 96 -3.24 14.45 7.70
CA LEU A 96 -2.40 14.99 6.62
C LEU A 96 -2.57 16.50 6.45
N ARG A 97 -3.79 17.03 6.60
CA ARG A 97 -4.03 18.48 6.60
C ARG A 97 -3.48 19.16 7.85
N SER A 98 -3.44 18.47 8.98
CA SER A 98 -2.76 18.95 10.18
C SER A 98 -1.26 19.07 9.94
N ALA A 99 -0.63 18.02 9.41
CA ALA A 99 0.77 18.01 9.00
C ALA A 99 1.09 19.18 8.06
N GLN A 100 0.30 19.38 7.01
CA GLN A 100 0.47 20.49 6.05
C GLN A 100 0.37 21.90 6.66
N ARG A 101 -0.37 22.07 7.76
CA ARG A 101 -0.43 23.37 8.46
C ARG A 101 0.85 23.67 9.23
N GLY A 102 1.53 22.63 9.72
CA GLY A 102 2.80 22.77 10.42
C GLY A 102 4.01 22.80 9.48
N ASP A 103 4.03 21.96 8.45
CA ASP A 103 4.97 22.04 7.33
C ASP A 103 4.28 21.79 5.98
N ALA A 104 4.26 22.83 5.14
CA ALA A 104 3.68 22.77 3.81
C ALA A 104 4.57 22.08 2.76
N ASN A 105 5.81 21.70 3.10
CA ASN A 105 6.76 21.08 2.18
C ASN A 105 6.82 19.55 2.29
N LEU A 106 5.89 18.93 3.01
CA LEU A 106 5.76 17.48 3.12
C LEU A 106 5.17 16.91 1.81
N ALA A 107 6.04 16.45 0.92
CA ALA A 107 5.67 15.91 -0.39
C ALA A 107 4.73 14.70 -0.27
N GLU A 108 4.98 13.82 0.71
CA GLU A 108 4.14 12.65 0.97
C GLU A 108 2.73 13.02 1.44
N ALA A 109 2.58 14.10 2.22
CA ALA A 109 1.26 14.57 2.62
C ALA A 109 0.40 14.92 1.39
N HIS A 110 1.01 15.60 0.41
CA HIS A 110 0.35 15.90 -0.86
C HIS A 110 0.04 14.63 -1.65
N TYR A 111 0.97 13.69 -1.73
CA TYR A 111 0.77 12.45 -2.47
C TYR A 111 -0.39 11.61 -1.90
N THR A 112 -0.39 11.39 -0.58
CA THR A 112 -1.42 10.59 0.09
C THR A 112 -2.79 11.26 0.03
N LEU A 113 -2.88 12.59 0.16
CA LEU A 113 -4.13 13.32 -0.09
C LEU A 113 -4.62 13.17 -1.55
N GLY A 114 -3.70 13.10 -2.51
CA GLY A 114 -4.03 12.82 -3.91
C GLY A 114 -4.62 11.43 -4.11
N LEU A 115 -4.06 10.41 -3.45
CA LEU A 115 -4.62 9.05 -3.47
C LEU A 115 -6.03 9.00 -2.85
N ILE A 116 -6.23 9.68 -1.71
CA ILE A 116 -7.55 9.78 -1.07
C ILE A 116 -8.56 10.46 -2.00
N ALA A 117 -8.18 11.61 -2.57
CA ALA A 117 -9.03 12.36 -3.49
C ALA A 117 -9.47 11.53 -4.70
N GLU A 118 -8.56 10.70 -5.21
CA GLU A 118 -8.80 9.83 -6.35
C GLU A 118 -9.75 8.67 -6.02
N LEU A 119 -9.52 7.99 -4.88
CA LEU A 119 -10.40 6.92 -4.40
C LEU A 119 -11.83 7.42 -4.11
N GLN A 120 -11.95 8.68 -3.69
CA GLN A 120 -13.25 9.32 -3.42
C GLN A 120 -13.87 9.99 -4.67
N GLY A 121 -13.13 10.07 -5.79
CA GLY A 121 -13.61 10.70 -7.02
C GLY A 121 -13.88 12.20 -6.90
N THR A 122 -13.14 12.92 -6.04
CA THR A 122 -13.38 14.37 -5.81
C THR A 122 -12.82 15.26 -6.91
N GLY A 123 -11.92 14.74 -7.76
CA GLY A 123 -11.27 15.47 -8.85
C GLY A 123 -10.11 16.38 -8.40
N ALA A 124 -9.76 16.36 -7.11
CA ALA A 124 -8.67 17.17 -6.56
C ALA A 124 -7.27 16.52 -6.70
N GLU A 125 -7.20 15.25 -7.11
CA GLU A 125 -5.97 14.44 -7.10
C GLU A 125 -4.86 15.03 -7.99
N ALA A 126 -5.23 15.63 -9.12
CA ALA A 126 -4.26 16.17 -10.08
C ALA A 126 -3.47 17.37 -9.53
N GLU A 127 -4.07 18.17 -8.63
CA GLU A 127 -3.35 19.24 -7.94
C GLU A 127 -2.39 18.67 -6.90
N HIS A 128 -2.88 17.72 -6.10
CA HIS A 128 -2.11 17.06 -5.06
C HIS A 128 -0.85 16.37 -5.60
N PHE A 129 -0.98 15.56 -6.66
CA PHE A 129 0.17 14.92 -7.29
C PHE A 129 1.15 15.92 -7.91
N ARG A 130 0.66 17.07 -8.39
CA ARG A 130 1.53 18.13 -8.92
C ARG A 130 2.36 18.78 -7.82
N GLN A 131 1.77 19.02 -6.65
CA GLN A 131 2.50 19.58 -5.51
C GLN A 131 3.53 18.58 -4.96
N ALA A 132 3.15 17.30 -4.80
CA ALA A 132 4.08 16.26 -4.37
C ALA A 132 5.32 16.21 -5.28
N ARG A 133 5.12 16.20 -6.60
CA ARG A 133 6.23 16.21 -7.59
C ARG A 133 7.04 17.50 -7.61
N LYS A 134 6.43 18.64 -7.27
CA LYS A 134 7.15 19.91 -7.18
C LYS A 134 8.12 19.91 -6.00
N LEU A 135 7.73 19.27 -4.90
CA LEU A 135 8.52 19.15 -3.68
C LEU A 135 9.59 18.07 -3.80
N ASP A 136 9.25 16.93 -4.40
CA ASP A 136 10.19 15.85 -4.71
C ASP A 136 9.89 15.24 -6.08
N ALA A 137 10.68 15.63 -7.07
CA ALA A 137 10.50 15.19 -8.46
C ALA A 137 11.06 13.79 -8.73
N GLU A 138 11.98 13.31 -7.89
CA GLU A 138 12.61 12.01 -8.05
C GLU A 138 11.70 10.92 -7.47
N LEU A 139 11.22 11.11 -6.23
CA LEU A 139 10.32 10.17 -5.57
C LEU A 139 8.95 10.10 -6.24
N TYR A 140 8.38 11.24 -6.63
CA TYR A 140 7.06 11.34 -7.27
C TYR A 140 7.14 11.62 -8.78
N ALA A 141 8.15 11.01 -9.42
CA ALA A 141 8.28 10.98 -10.87
C ALA A 141 6.99 10.44 -11.54
N PRO A 142 6.65 10.90 -12.75
CA PRO A 142 5.54 10.35 -13.51
C PRO A 142 5.68 8.83 -13.68
N ARG A 143 4.56 8.12 -13.47
CA ARG A 143 4.44 6.67 -13.60
C ARG A 143 3.86 6.32 -14.97
N PRO A 144 4.07 5.10 -15.51
CA PRO A 144 3.48 4.71 -16.79
C PRO A 144 1.97 4.87 -16.75
N GLN A 145 1.39 5.40 -17.82
CA GLN A 145 -0.05 5.49 -18.01
C GLN A 145 -0.38 4.92 -19.38
N ILE A 146 -1.01 3.75 -19.40
CA ILE A 146 -1.41 3.08 -20.64
C ILE A 146 -2.93 3.06 -20.78
N GLY A 147 -3.42 2.89 -22.00
CA GLY A 147 -4.85 2.76 -22.27
C GLY A 147 -5.41 1.47 -21.65
N ARG A 148 -6.70 1.47 -21.31
CA ARG A 148 -7.39 0.27 -20.79
C ARG A 148 -7.21 -0.94 -21.70
N GLU A 149 -7.40 -0.76 -23.01
CA GLU A 149 -7.25 -1.85 -24.00
C GLU A 149 -5.82 -2.43 -24.02
N GLU A 150 -4.80 -1.58 -23.89
CA GLU A 150 -3.41 -2.04 -23.84
C GLU A 150 -3.13 -2.79 -22.53
N PHE A 151 -3.65 -2.30 -21.41
CA PHE A 151 -3.52 -2.96 -20.12
C PHE A 151 -4.20 -4.33 -20.10
N GLU A 152 -5.44 -4.42 -20.60
CA GLU A 152 -6.19 -5.68 -20.72
C GLU A 152 -5.44 -6.68 -21.60
N LYS A 153 -4.78 -6.22 -22.67
CA LYS A 153 -3.93 -7.07 -23.49
C LYS A 153 -2.74 -7.65 -22.72
N ILE A 154 -2.09 -6.85 -21.87
CA ILE A 154 -0.99 -7.34 -21.00
C ILE A 154 -1.52 -8.41 -20.03
N VAL A 155 -2.72 -8.21 -19.46
CA VAL A 155 -3.36 -9.19 -18.59
C VAL A 155 -3.69 -10.48 -19.35
N GLU A 156 -4.21 -10.38 -20.57
CA GLU A 156 -4.49 -11.54 -21.43
C GLU A 156 -3.21 -12.32 -21.73
N GLU A 157 -2.14 -11.64 -22.16
CA GLU A 157 -0.82 -12.25 -22.41
C GLU A 157 -0.26 -12.92 -21.13
N ALA A 158 -0.48 -12.33 -19.96
CA ALA A 158 -0.09 -12.92 -18.68
C ALA A 158 -0.85 -14.24 -18.40
N LEU A 159 -2.16 -14.25 -18.61
CA LEU A 159 -3.00 -15.45 -18.43
C LEU A 159 -2.66 -16.56 -19.43
N GLU A 160 -2.34 -16.20 -20.68
CA GLU A 160 -1.90 -17.15 -21.71
C GLU A 160 -0.53 -17.78 -21.40
N SER A 161 0.32 -17.05 -20.65
CA SER A 161 1.63 -17.54 -20.23
C SER A 161 1.59 -18.54 -19.07
N LEU A 162 0.43 -18.68 -18.40
CA LEU A 162 0.26 -19.58 -17.27
C LEU A 162 0.49 -21.04 -17.69
N PRO A 163 1.14 -21.88 -16.84
CA PRO A 163 1.29 -23.30 -17.11
C PRO A 163 -0.07 -23.99 -17.33
N ASP A 164 -0.16 -24.96 -18.25
CA ASP A 164 -1.42 -25.68 -18.60
C ASP A 164 -2.18 -26.20 -17.36
N ARG A 165 -1.45 -26.65 -16.33
CA ARG A 165 -2.03 -27.15 -15.08
C ARG A 165 -2.77 -26.07 -14.28
N VAL A 166 -2.31 -24.83 -14.37
CA VAL A 166 -2.90 -23.65 -13.70
C VAL A 166 -4.01 -23.07 -14.58
N ALA A 167 -3.76 -22.91 -15.88
CA ALA A 167 -4.73 -22.38 -16.84
C ALA A 167 -6.07 -23.15 -16.82
N GLY A 168 -6.02 -24.47 -16.61
CA GLY A 168 -7.23 -25.30 -16.48
C GLY A 168 -8.13 -24.93 -15.30
N VAL A 169 -7.56 -24.43 -14.20
CA VAL A 169 -8.31 -24.04 -12.99
C VAL A 169 -8.78 -22.59 -13.05
N VAL A 170 -7.93 -21.69 -13.58
CA VAL A 170 -8.25 -20.25 -13.75
C VAL A 170 -9.34 -20.02 -14.79
N ARG A 171 -9.55 -20.94 -15.74
CA ARG A 171 -10.62 -20.85 -16.76
C ARG A 171 -12.02 -20.55 -16.22
N ASN A 172 -12.29 -20.89 -14.95
CA ASN A 172 -13.59 -20.64 -14.32
C ASN A 172 -13.59 -19.47 -13.32
N VAL A 173 -12.47 -18.77 -13.17
CA VAL A 173 -12.33 -17.61 -12.28
C VAL A 173 -12.17 -16.38 -13.17
N PRO A 174 -13.18 -15.48 -13.24
CA PRO A 174 -13.04 -14.24 -13.99
C PRO A 174 -11.86 -13.42 -13.46
N VAL A 175 -11.07 -12.88 -14.39
CA VAL A 175 -10.02 -11.90 -14.11
C VAL A 175 -10.49 -10.59 -14.71
N LEU A 176 -10.76 -9.61 -13.86
CA LEU A 176 -11.33 -8.33 -14.25
C LEU A 176 -10.38 -7.19 -13.92
N VAL A 177 -10.35 -6.19 -14.79
CA VAL A 177 -9.57 -4.96 -14.58
C VAL A 177 -10.47 -3.88 -14.02
N ALA A 178 -10.12 -3.36 -12.85
CA ALA A 178 -10.71 -2.15 -12.25
C ALA A 178 -9.70 -0.99 -12.31
N GLU A 179 -10.19 0.25 -12.32
CA GLU A 179 -9.29 1.41 -12.22
C GLU A 179 -8.62 1.47 -10.85
N LEU A 180 -9.39 1.25 -9.78
CA LEU A 180 -8.99 1.32 -8.37
C LEU A 180 -9.79 0.31 -7.53
N PRO A 181 -9.28 -0.05 -6.34
CA PRO A 181 -10.05 -0.84 -5.39
C PRO A 181 -11.26 -0.07 -4.86
N HIS A 182 -12.36 -0.79 -4.64
CA HIS A 182 -13.50 -0.23 -3.93
C HIS A 182 -13.29 -0.36 -2.41
N PRO A 183 -13.51 0.70 -1.60
CA PRO A 183 -13.24 0.66 -0.16
C PRO A 183 -13.95 -0.46 0.61
N ASP A 184 -15.16 -0.83 0.19
CA ASP A 184 -15.89 -1.94 0.83
C ASP A 184 -15.26 -3.30 0.54
N ASP A 185 -14.64 -3.48 -0.63
CA ASP A 185 -13.99 -4.75 -0.99
C ASP A 185 -12.72 -4.96 -0.14
N LEU A 186 -12.00 -3.87 0.16
CA LEU A 186 -10.81 -3.88 1.03
C LEU A 186 -11.14 -4.22 2.49
N ARG A 187 -12.34 -3.85 2.97
CA ARG A 187 -12.80 -4.08 4.34
C ARG A 187 -13.34 -5.48 4.60
N LEU A 188 -13.29 -6.36 3.60
CA LEU A 188 -13.67 -7.77 3.77
C LEU A 188 -12.63 -8.57 4.57
N ALA A 189 -11.40 -8.06 4.67
CA ALA A 189 -10.34 -8.59 5.53
C ALA A 189 -10.27 -7.84 6.88
N ASP A 190 -9.71 -8.49 7.90
CA ASP A 190 -9.39 -7.89 9.19
C ASP A 190 -7.92 -8.20 9.57
N PRO A 191 -7.02 -7.21 9.61
CA PRO A 191 -7.26 -5.80 9.28
C PRO A 191 -7.64 -5.59 7.80
N PRO A 192 -8.22 -4.42 7.44
CA PRO A 192 -8.52 -4.10 6.05
C PRO A 192 -7.29 -4.18 5.16
N LEU A 193 -7.47 -4.61 3.91
CA LEU A 193 -6.42 -4.60 2.90
C LEU A 193 -6.03 -3.16 2.53
N SER A 194 -4.76 -2.98 2.18
CA SER A 194 -4.24 -1.69 1.75
C SER A 194 -5.01 -1.14 0.54
N PRO A 195 -5.34 0.16 0.51
CA PRO A 195 -5.82 0.79 -0.71
C PRO A 195 -4.80 0.81 -1.86
N ARG A 196 -3.54 0.44 -1.59
CA ARG A 196 -2.46 0.31 -2.57
C ARG A 196 -2.30 -1.11 -3.10
N SER A 197 -3.13 -2.08 -2.66
CA SER A 197 -3.14 -3.44 -3.21
C SER A 197 -3.18 -3.42 -4.75
N LEU A 198 -2.43 -4.34 -5.37
CA LEU A 198 -2.28 -4.41 -6.83
C LEU A 198 -3.34 -5.31 -7.47
N GLY A 199 -3.74 -6.35 -6.75
CA GLY A 199 -4.82 -7.25 -7.09
C GLY A 199 -5.65 -7.60 -5.86
N LEU A 200 -6.76 -8.32 -6.10
CA LEU A 200 -7.59 -8.89 -5.04
C LEU A 200 -8.42 -10.07 -5.56
N PHE A 201 -8.30 -11.22 -4.91
CA PHE A 201 -9.23 -12.33 -5.03
C PHE A 201 -10.46 -12.14 -4.11
N VAL A 202 -11.65 -11.97 -4.69
CA VAL A 202 -12.92 -11.76 -3.97
C VAL A 202 -13.86 -12.95 -4.17
N GLY A 203 -14.41 -13.50 -3.08
CA GLY A 203 -15.35 -14.65 -3.12
C GLY A 203 -16.82 -14.29 -3.42
N LEU A 204 -17.14 -13.02 -3.56
CA LEU A 204 -18.46 -12.45 -3.85
C LEU A 204 -18.36 -11.52 -5.08
N PRO A 205 -19.48 -11.17 -5.76
CA PRO A 205 -19.43 -10.26 -6.89
C PRO A 205 -18.78 -8.92 -6.49
N PRO A 206 -17.69 -8.49 -7.17
CA PRO A 206 -16.91 -7.34 -6.76
C PRO A 206 -17.66 -6.02 -6.98
N ARG A 207 -17.47 -5.05 -6.08
CA ARG A 207 -18.09 -3.71 -6.19
C ARG A 207 -17.25 -2.74 -7.01
N ALA A 208 -15.97 -3.03 -7.18
CA ALA A 208 -15.04 -2.24 -7.98
C ALA A 208 -15.37 -2.22 -9.49
N ILE A 209 -16.24 -3.11 -9.97
CA ILE A 209 -16.58 -3.26 -11.40
C ILE A 209 -18.02 -2.77 -11.66
N SER A 210 -18.28 -2.26 -12.86
CA SER A 210 -19.63 -1.84 -13.27
C SER A 210 -20.60 -3.02 -13.25
N SER A 211 -21.89 -2.79 -12.98
CA SER A 211 -22.89 -3.86 -12.96
C SER A 211 -23.11 -4.54 -14.31
N LEU A 212 -22.67 -3.92 -15.41
CA LEU A 212 -22.73 -4.51 -16.75
C LEU A 212 -21.56 -5.45 -17.03
N ASP A 213 -20.40 -5.17 -16.42
CA ASP A 213 -19.16 -5.93 -16.59
C ASP A 213 -18.97 -6.99 -15.49
N ALA A 214 -19.74 -6.88 -14.40
CA ALA A 214 -19.73 -7.86 -13.31
C ALA A 214 -20.24 -9.24 -13.79
N PRO A 215 -19.71 -10.35 -13.26
CA PRO A 215 -20.18 -11.68 -13.59
C PRO A 215 -21.67 -11.84 -13.27
N ALA A 216 -22.43 -12.43 -14.19
CA ALA A 216 -23.87 -12.65 -14.01
C ALA A 216 -24.21 -13.66 -12.89
N ILE A 217 -23.21 -14.42 -12.42
CA ILE A 217 -23.33 -15.42 -11.37
C ILE A 217 -22.33 -15.03 -10.28
N GLU A 218 -22.74 -15.14 -9.01
CA GLU A 218 -21.84 -14.99 -7.87
C GLU A 218 -20.78 -16.09 -7.91
N GLN A 219 -19.58 -15.72 -8.35
CA GLN A 219 -18.43 -16.61 -8.43
C GLN A 219 -17.17 -15.88 -7.97
N PRO A 220 -16.19 -16.61 -7.41
CA PRO A 220 -14.93 -16.01 -7.04
C PRO A 220 -14.28 -15.32 -8.24
N THR A 221 -13.75 -14.13 -8.03
CA THR A 221 -13.25 -13.24 -9.09
C THR A 221 -11.91 -12.65 -8.66
N ILE A 222 -10.97 -12.59 -9.59
CA ILE A 222 -9.71 -11.86 -9.43
C ILE A 222 -9.89 -10.46 -9.99
N LEU A 223 -9.56 -9.44 -9.21
CA LEU A 223 -9.47 -8.05 -9.62
C LEU A 223 -8.01 -7.65 -9.78
N LEU A 224 -7.70 -6.89 -10.82
CA LEU A 224 -6.44 -6.18 -10.97
C LEU A 224 -6.71 -4.67 -10.98
N PHE A 225 -5.93 -3.91 -10.20
CA PHE A 225 -6.13 -2.48 -10.01
C PHE A 225 -5.15 -1.68 -10.87
N LYS A 226 -5.60 -1.30 -12.06
CA LYS A 226 -4.79 -0.68 -13.11
C LYS A 226 -3.96 0.51 -12.59
N ARG A 227 -4.58 1.48 -11.90
CA ARG A 227 -3.86 2.68 -11.44
C ARG A 227 -2.84 2.37 -10.35
N ASN A 228 -3.06 1.34 -9.53
CA ASN A 228 -2.10 0.92 -8.50
C ASN A 228 -0.90 0.21 -9.15
N LEU A 229 -1.15 -0.69 -10.09
CA LEU A 229 -0.10 -1.37 -10.88
C LEU A 229 0.75 -0.37 -11.68
N GLU A 230 0.11 0.60 -12.32
CA GLU A 230 0.82 1.70 -12.99
C GLU A 230 1.72 2.48 -12.01
N ARG A 231 1.25 2.77 -10.80
CA ARG A 231 2.01 3.50 -9.77
C ARG A 231 3.19 2.74 -9.19
N ALA A 232 3.06 1.42 -9.06
CA ALA A 232 4.13 0.57 -8.54
C ALA A 232 5.35 0.53 -9.46
N CYS A 233 5.17 0.90 -10.74
CA CYS A 233 6.19 0.72 -11.78
C CYS A 233 6.83 2.05 -12.20
N ARG A 234 8.10 2.00 -12.60
CA ARG A 234 8.84 3.15 -13.16
C ARG A 234 8.65 3.27 -14.68
N ASP A 235 8.49 2.14 -15.35
CA ASP A 235 8.35 2.09 -16.81
C ASP A 235 7.40 0.96 -17.26
N ARG A 236 7.18 0.90 -18.57
CA ARG A 236 6.27 -0.07 -19.21
C ARG A 236 6.76 -1.51 -19.05
N ASP A 237 8.06 -1.75 -19.09
CA ASP A 237 8.59 -3.11 -19.01
C ASP A 237 8.46 -3.65 -17.58
N GLU A 238 8.65 -2.80 -16.58
CA GLU A 238 8.34 -3.09 -15.18
C GLU A 238 6.85 -3.34 -14.99
N LEU A 239 5.97 -2.52 -15.58
CA LEU A 239 4.52 -2.73 -15.55
C LEU A 239 4.11 -4.10 -16.09
N VAL A 240 4.66 -4.52 -17.23
CA VAL A 240 4.36 -5.84 -17.79
C VAL A 240 4.79 -6.95 -16.82
N ARG A 241 5.98 -6.85 -16.22
CA ARG A 241 6.46 -7.85 -15.24
C ARG A 241 5.58 -7.87 -13.99
N GLU A 242 5.22 -6.71 -13.47
CA GLU A 242 4.39 -6.58 -12.28
C GLU A 242 2.99 -7.16 -12.50
N VAL A 243 2.35 -6.86 -13.63
CA VAL A 243 1.05 -7.46 -13.99
C VAL A 243 1.14 -8.99 -14.05
N ASN A 244 2.22 -9.55 -14.61
CA ASN A 244 2.43 -11.00 -14.63
C ASN A 244 2.56 -11.57 -13.20
N LEU A 245 3.35 -10.93 -12.35
CA LEU A 245 3.55 -11.34 -10.96
C LEU A 245 2.23 -11.31 -10.19
N THR A 246 1.49 -10.20 -10.26
CA THR A 246 0.21 -10.04 -9.60
C THR A 246 -0.81 -11.07 -10.10
N VAL A 247 -0.90 -11.32 -11.41
CA VAL A 247 -1.80 -12.36 -11.95
C VAL A 247 -1.48 -13.73 -11.35
N VAL A 248 -0.20 -14.11 -11.31
CA VAL A 248 0.21 -15.41 -10.76
C VAL A 248 -0.09 -15.49 -9.26
N HIS A 249 0.17 -14.40 -8.53
CA HIS A 249 -0.11 -14.29 -7.09
C HIS A 249 -1.60 -14.49 -6.79
N GLU A 250 -2.48 -13.73 -7.42
CA GLU A 250 -3.93 -13.81 -7.21
C GLU A 250 -4.52 -15.15 -7.65
N VAL A 251 -4.00 -15.72 -8.75
CA VAL A 251 -4.33 -17.07 -9.16
C VAL A 251 -3.92 -18.09 -8.09
N GLY A 252 -2.77 -17.89 -7.45
CA GLY A 252 -2.33 -18.69 -6.33
C GLY A 252 -3.34 -18.70 -5.17
N HIS A 253 -3.84 -17.53 -4.78
CA HIS A 253 -4.92 -17.46 -3.78
C HIS A 253 -6.21 -18.13 -4.24
N ALA A 254 -6.58 -17.96 -5.51
CA ALA A 254 -7.75 -18.67 -6.08
C ALA A 254 -7.60 -20.20 -6.03
N LEU A 255 -6.36 -20.69 -6.00
CA LEU A 255 -6.01 -22.11 -5.80
C LEU A 255 -5.91 -22.53 -4.32
N GLY A 256 -6.07 -21.60 -3.40
CA GLY A 256 -5.98 -21.82 -1.96
C GLY A 256 -4.55 -21.82 -1.41
N LEU A 257 -3.59 -21.23 -2.12
CA LEU A 257 -2.24 -20.99 -1.59
C LEU A 257 -2.28 -19.86 -0.55
N SER A 258 -1.54 -20.06 0.54
CA SER A 258 -1.28 -19.02 1.54
C SER A 258 -0.17 -18.07 1.09
N GLU A 259 -0.03 -16.93 1.78
CA GLU A 259 1.11 -16.01 1.57
C GLU A 259 2.46 -16.72 1.69
N GLU A 260 2.63 -17.58 2.70
CA GLU A 260 3.85 -18.38 2.92
C GLU A 260 4.15 -19.30 1.72
N ASP A 261 3.11 -19.94 1.15
CA ASP A 261 3.26 -20.78 -0.04
C ASP A 261 3.69 -19.97 -1.28
N LEU A 262 3.30 -18.69 -1.38
CA LEU A 262 3.65 -17.78 -2.47
C LEU A 262 5.08 -17.26 -2.31
N GLU A 263 5.46 -16.88 -1.09
CA GLU A 263 6.82 -16.49 -0.71
C GLU A 263 7.85 -17.56 -1.04
N GLU A 264 7.61 -18.81 -0.63
CA GLU A 264 8.50 -19.94 -0.90
C GLU A 264 8.74 -20.18 -2.41
N ARG A 265 7.83 -19.66 -3.25
CA ARG A 265 7.87 -19.78 -4.71
C ARG A 265 8.37 -18.52 -5.40
N GLY A 266 8.72 -17.47 -4.66
CA GLY A 266 9.19 -16.19 -5.18
C GLY A 266 8.09 -15.43 -5.93
N LEU A 267 6.87 -15.46 -5.41
CA LEU A 267 5.68 -14.82 -6.00
C LEU A 267 5.19 -13.60 -5.19
N GLN A 268 6.08 -13.00 -4.40
CA GLN A 268 5.90 -11.70 -3.73
C GLN A 268 6.79 -10.65 -4.39
#